data_AF-A0A7W9BFT3-F1
#
_entry.id   AF-A0A7W9BFT3-F1
#
_cell.length_a   1.000
_cell.length_b   1.000
_cell.length_c   1.000
_cell.angle_alpha   90.00
_cell.angle_beta   90.00
_cell.angle_gamma   90.00
#
_symmetry.space_group_name_H-M   'P 1'
#
loop_
_entity.id
_entity.type
_entity.pdbx_description
1 polymer ?
#
loop_
_entity_poly.entity_id
_entity_poly.type
_entity_poly.pdbx_seq_one_letter_code
_entity_poly.pdbx_strand_id
1 'polypeptide(L)'
;MWQIALLALASMAPAGQRSLTFAGEPFGAQRNLTCTWFTNFENSRFEQCQDATGQVLQAGDGASIECAQGVCRQLYAAALKAAGWRKPDPLWGTFEVKLVGRVSLNPHEKRYLGDATRTVLIERFISVHPSR
;
A
#
# COMPACT_ATOMS: atom_id res chain seq x y z
N MET A 1 -17.09 56.01 -16.55
CA MET A 1 -16.32 54.93 -17.21
C MET A 1 -15.77 54.03 -16.12
N TRP A 2 -16.40 52.89 -15.85
CA TRP A 2 -15.94 51.90 -14.87
C TRP A 2 -15.77 50.58 -15.61
N GLN A 3 -14.54 50.12 -15.77
CA GLN A 3 -14.23 48.80 -16.28
C GLN A 3 -13.91 47.91 -15.07
N ILE A 4 -14.78 46.93 -14.81
CA ILE A 4 -14.53 45.86 -13.85
C ILE A 4 -13.84 44.75 -14.62
N ALA A 5 -12.55 44.54 -14.36
CA ALA A 5 -11.81 43.39 -14.84
C ALA A 5 -12.17 42.18 -13.96
N LEU A 6 -12.93 41.24 -14.51
CA LEU A 6 -13.18 39.93 -13.90
C LEU A 6 -11.94 39.05 -14.10
N LEU A 7 -11.14 38.89 -13.05
CA LEU A 7 -10.09 37.87 -12.96
C LEU A 7 -10.76 36.51 -12.77
N ALA A 8 -10.96 35.79 -13.87
CA ALA A 8 -11.31 34.38 -13.84
C ALA A 8 -10.08 33.57 -13.38
N LEU A 9 -10.03 33.29 -12.07
CA LEU A 9 -9.14 32.27 -11.51
C LEU A 9 -9.61 30.90 -12.02
N ALA A 10 -9.02 30.45 -13.12
CA ALA A 10 -9.12 29.07 -13.57
C ALA A 10 -8.40 28.20 -12.52
N SER A 11 -9.17 27.64 -11.61
CA SER A 11 -8.73 26.57 -10.71
C SER A 11 -8.40 25.35 -11.57
N MET A 12 -7.13 25.22 -11.96
CA MET A 12 -6.58 23.97 -12.46
C MET A 12 -6.61 22.97 -11.30
N ALA A 13 -7.71 22.21 -11.18
CA ALA A 13 -7.69 20.97 -10.42
C ALA A 13 -6.57 20.10 -11.00
N PRO A 14 -5.65 19.56 -10.18
CA PRO A 14 -4.59 18.71 -10.70
C PRO A 14 -5.23 17.54 -11.45
N ALA A 15 -4.97 17.47 -12.75
CA ALA A 15 -5.41 16.35 -13.56
C ALA A 15 -4.72 15.08 -13.04
N GLY A 16 -5.49 14.13 -12.53
CA GLY A 16 -5.06 12.72 -12.52
C GLY A 16 -4.94 11.99 -11.19
N GLN A 17 -5.62 12.39 -10.11
CA GLN A 17 -5.75 11.51 -8.93
C GLN A 17 -7.21 11.08 -8.74
N ARG A 18 -7.64 10.12 -9.55
CA ARG A 18 -8.91 9.41 -9.32
C ARG A 18 -8.78 8.63 -8.01
N SER A 19 -9.56 9.01 -7.01
CA SER A 19 -9.86 8.15 -5.88
C SER A 19 -10.45 6.84 -6.42
N LEU A 20 -10.04 5.72 -5.84
CA LEU A 20 -10.48 4.39 -6.23
C LEU A 20 -11.23 3.78 -5.05
N THR A 21 -12.37 3.15 -5.31
CA THR A 21 -13.01 2.30 -4.30
C THR A 21 -12.72 0.85 -4.65
N PHE A 22 -12.19 0.08 -3.69
CA PHE A 22 -11.90 -1.34 -3.84
C PHE A 22 -12.47 -2.09 -2.65
N ALA A 23 -13.24 -3.15 -2.89
CA ALA A 23 -13.96 -3.91 -1.85
C ALA A 23 -14.80 -3.03 -0.89
N GLY A 24 -15.33 -1.89 -1.37
CA GLY A 24 -16.10 -0.95 -0.56
C GLY A 24 -15.25 0.05 0.25
N GLU A 25 -13.93 -0.05 0.22
CA GLU A 25 -13.01 0.86 0.89
C GLU A 25 -12.46 1.93 -0.08
N PRO A 26 -12.47 3.23 0.29
CA PRO A 26 -11.92 4.29 -0.54
C PRO A 26 -10.41 4.42 -0.36
N PHE A 27 -9.70 4.48 -1.48
CA PHE A 27 -8.25 4.59 -1.57
C PHE A 27 -7.83 5.94 -2.14
N GLY A 28 -6.70 6.43 -1.62
CA GLY A 28 -6.09 7.67 -2.07
C GLY A 28 -5.43 7.54 -3.45
N ALA A 29 -4.52 8.48 -3.72
CA ALA A 29 -3.75 8.50 -4.95
C ALA A 29 -2.84 7.27 -5.07
N GLN A 30 -2.61 6.85 -6.32
CA GLN A 30 -1.60 5.84 -6.65
C GLN A 30 -0.20 6.40 -6.38
N ARG A 31 0.65 5.56 -5.78
CA ARG A 31 2.01 5.91 -5.34
C ARG A 31 2.96 4.73 -5.55
N ASN A 32 4.24 5.05 -5.75
CA ASN A 32 5.31 4.07 -5.60
C ASN A 32 5.65 3.96 -4.11
N LEU A 33 5.51 2.77 -3.55
CA LEU A 33 5.71 2.50 -2.14
C LEU A 33 6.89 1.55 -1.94
N THR A 34 7.66 1.81 -0.89
CA THR A 34 8.57 0.83 -0.27
C THR A 34 8.00 0.51 1.09
N CYS A 35 7.67 -0.76 1.33
CA CYS A 35 7.03 -1.21 2.55
C CYS A 35 7.82 -2.33 3.21
N THR A 36 7.80 -2.35 4.55
CA THR A 36 8.27 -3.48 5.35
C THR A 36 7.09 -4.42 5.57
N TRP A 37 7.12 -5.57 4.94
CA TRP A 37 6.10 -6.62 5.05
C TRP A 37 6.54 -7.67 6.05
N PHE A 38 5.77 -7.84 7.12
CA PHE A 38 5.90 -8.96 8.03
C PHE A 38 4.89 -10.05 7.67
N THR A 39 5.35 -11.29 7.60
CA THR A 39 4.47 -12.45 7.42
C THR A 39 4.91 -13.62 8.29
N ASN A 40 3.93 -14.31 8.87
CA ASN A 40 4.07 -15.61 9.50
C ASN A 40 2.79 -16.44 9.29
N PHE A 41 2.58 -17.52 10.05
CA PHE A 41 1.39 -18.36 9.95
C PHE A 41 0.07 -17.64 10.27
N GLU A 42 0.08 -16.68 11.20
CA GLU A 42 -1.14 -16.05 11.75
C GLU A 42 -1.35 -14.61 11.26
N ASN A 43 -0.32 -13.99 10.70
CA ASN A 43 -0.27 -12.55 10.48
C ASN A 43 0.48 -12.24 9.19
N SER A 44 -0.08 -11.34 8.38
CA SER A 44 0.55 -10.84 7.16
C SER A 44 0.12 -9.40 6.94
N ARG A 45 1.04 -8.46 7.14
CA ARG A 45 0.75 -7.03 7.07
C ARG A 45 1.99 -6.20 6.75
N PHE A 46 1.79 -5.02 6.19
CA PHE A 46 2.84 -4.02 6.15
C PHE A 46 2.95 -3.33 7.51
N GLU A 47 4.14 -3.33 8.08
CA GLU A 47 4.43 -2.64 9.34
C GLU A 47 4.77 -1.17 9.10
N GLN A 48 5.42 -0.87 7.98
CA GLN A 48 5.78 0.47 7.56
C GLN A 48 5.64 0.58 6.05
N CYS A 49 5.28 1.75 5.56
CA CYS A 49 5.31 2.09 4.14
C CYS A 49 5.77 3.54 4.00
N GLN A 50 6.59 3.79 2.99
CA GLN A 50 7.04 5.12 2.61
C GLN A 50 6.98 5.31 1.09
N ASP A 51 6.80 6.55 0.67
CA ASP A 51 6.98 7.00 -0.71
C ASP A 51 8.12 8.03 -0.80
N ALA A 52 8.25 8.70 -1.95
CA ALA A 52 9.27 9.73 -2.16
C ALA A 52 9.13 10.97 -1.25
N THR A 53 7.96 11.17 -0.64
CA THR A 53 7.65 12.30 0.26
C THR A 53 7.82 11.96 1.74
N GLY A 54 7.99 10.68 2.08
CA GLY A 54 8.22 10.22 3.44
C GLY A 54 7.34 9.04 3.85
N GLN A 55 7.20 8.83 5.15
CA GLN A 55 6.35 7.79 5.72
C GLN A 55 4.87 8.05 5.38
N VAL A 56 4.17 7.01 4.91
CA VAL A 56 2.73 7.08 4.62
C VAL A 56 1.87 6.41 5.69
N LEU A 57 2.48 5.57 6.54
CA LEU A 57 1.85 5.02 7.76
C LEU A 57 2.39 5.76 8.98
N GLN A 58 1.55 6.05 9.97
CA GLN A 58 1.99 6.71 11.20
C GLN A 58 2.68 5.74 12.16
N ALA A 59 3.39 6.26 13.15
CA ALA A 59 4.01 5.43 14.19
C ALA A 59 2.94 4.66 14.97
N GLY A 60 3.06 3.32 15.03
CA GLY A 60 2.10 2.44 15.68
C GLY A 60 0.97 1.93 14.76
N ASP A 61 0.87 2.47 13.55
CA ASP A 61 0.01 1.92 12.50
C ASP A 61 0.63 0.67 11.87
N GLY A 62 -0.20 -0.03 11.10
CA GLY A 62 0.22 -0.97 10.08
C GLY A 62 -0.82 -0.98 8.97
N ALA A 63 -0.56 -1.72 7.89
CA ALA A 63 -1.53 -1.90 6.82
C ALA A 63 -1.82 -3.36 6.50
N SER A 64 -3.10 -3.71 6.51
CA SER A 64 -3.64 -4.91 5.90
C SER A 64 -3.37 -4.88 4.40
N ILE A 65 -3.22 -6.05 3.79
CA ILE A 65 -2.78 -6.17 2.39
C ILE A 65 -3.96 -6.57 1.53
N GLU A 66 -4.31 -5.71 0.59
CA GLU A 66 -5.23 -6.01 -0.50
C GLU A 66 -4.47 -6.02 -1.83
N CYS A 67 -4.92 -6.81 -2.80
CA CYS A 67 -4.24 -6.93 -4.08
C CYS A 67 -5.20 -6.87 -5.25
N ALA A 68 -4.81 -6.14 -6.28
CA ALA A 68 -5.37 -6.32 -7.61
C ALA A 68 -5.16 -7.77 -8.08
N GLN A 69 -6.01 -8.21 -9.02
CA GLN A 69 -6.11 -9.61 -9.43
C GLN A 69 -4.75 -10.24 -9.74
N GLY A 70 -4.40 -11.29 -8.99
CA GLY A 70 -3.17 -12.08 -9.18
C GLY A 70 -1.89 -11.46 -8.60
N VAL A 71 -1.90 -10.21 -8.13
CA VAL A 71 -0.70 -9.52 -7.64
C VAL A 71 -0.17 -10.13 -6.33
N CYS A 72 -1.05 -10.49 -5.39
CA CYS A 72 -0.65 -11.15 -4.15
C CYS A 72 0.03 -12.51 -4.41
N ARG A 73 -0.41 -13.24 -5.44
CA ARG A 73 0.24 -14.50 -5.85
C ARG A 73 1.66 -14.25 -6.37
N GLN A 74 1.85 -13.17 -7.14
CA GLN A 74 3.17 -12.77 -7.64
C GLN A 74 4.10 -12.35 -6.49
N LEU A 75 3.61 -11.54 -5.56
CA LEU A 75 4.35 -11.14 -4.36
C LEU A 75 4.80 -12.38 -3.57
N TYR A 76 3.86 -13.28 -3.25
CA TYR A 76 4.15 -14.47 -2.47
C TYR A 76 5.16 -15.40 -3.16
N ALA A 77 4.99 -15.66 -4.46
CA ALA A 77 5.92 -16.48 -5.23
C ALA A 77 7.32 -15.86 -5.31
N ALA A 78 7.41 -14.53 -5.49
CA ALA A 78 8.68 -13.83 -5.51
C ALA A 78 9.37 -13.86 -4.14
N ALA A 79 8.60 -13.74 -3.05
CA ALA A 79 9.14 -13.77 -1.69
C ALA A 79 9.63 -15.17 -1.29
N LEU A 80 8.91 -16.23 -1.65
CA LEU A 80 9.38 -17.61 -1.51
C LEU A 80 10.73 -17.80 -2.21
N LYS A 81 10.85 -17.32 -3.45
CA LYS A 81 12.10 -17.40 -4.22
C LYS A 81 13.21 -16.59 -3.55
N ALA A 82 12.92 -15.36 -3.11
CA ALA A 82 13.91 -14.47 -2.51
C ALA A 82 14.43 -14.99 -1.16
N ALA A 83 13.58 -15.66 -0.37
CA ALA A 83 13.95 -16.30 0.88
C ALA A 83 14.60 -17.69 0.70
N GLY A 84 14.66 -18.23 -0.52
CA GLY A 84 15.08 -19.61 -0.75
C GLY A 84 14.20 -20.63 -0.03
N TRP A 85 12.91 -20.31 0.17
CA TRP A 85 11.99 -21.10 0.98
C TRP A 85 11.59 -22.39 0.25
N ARG A 86 11.83 -23.54 0.89
CA ARG A 86 11.52 -24.88 0.33
C ARG A 86 10.60 -25.72 1.22
N LYS A 87 10.23 -25.20 2.38
CA LYS A 87 9.37 -25.90 3.33
C LYS A 87 7.91 -25.84 2.87
N PRO A 88 7.08 -26.83 3.23
CA PRO A 88 5.64 -26.81 2.94
C PRO A 88 4.89 -25.75 3.77
N ASP A 89 5.49 -25.28 4.86
CA ASP A 89 4.90 -24.30 5.75
C ASP A 89 4.80 -22.91 5.07
N PRO A 90 3.85 -22.06 5.50
CA PRO A 90 3.76 -20.69 5.03
C PRO A 90 5.08 -19.94 5.19
N LEU A 91 5.34 -19.00 4.28
CA LEU A 91 6.51 -18.14 4.34
C LEU A 91 6.52 -17.31 5.62
N TRP A 92 7.63 -17.35 6.37
CA TRP A 92 7.80 -16.54 7.58
C TRP A 92 8.99 -15.58 7.43
N GLY A 93 8.82 -14.36 7.89
CA GLY A 93 9.88 -13.37 7.98
C GLY A 93 9.43 -11.95 7.67
N THR A 94 10.41 -11.06 7.58
CA THR A 94 10.22 -9.66 7.22
C THR A 94 10.88 -9.38 5.87
N PHE A 95 10.20 -8.62 5.03
CA PHE A 95 10.61 -8.33 3.66
C PHE A 95 10.50 -6.85 3.35
N GLU A 96 11.47 -6.30 2.63
CA GLU A 96 11.29 -5.03 1.94
C GLU A 96 10.59 -5.30 0.61
N VAL A 97 9.42 -4.68 0.41
CA VAL A 97 8.60 -4.80 -0.79
C VAL A 97 8.53 -3.45 -1.48
N LYS A 98 8.92 -3.40 -2.76
CA LYS A 98 8.66 -2.25 -3.64
C LYS A 98 7.44 -2.56 -4.51
N LEU A 99 6.51 -1.62 -4.57
CA LEU A 99 5.25 -1.80 -5.26
C LEU A 99 4.68 -0.47 -5.75
N VAL A 100 3.70 -0.56 -6.65
CA VAL A 100 2.77 0.54 -6.94
C VAL A 100 1.44 0.19 -6.31
N GLY A 101 0.91 1.11 -5.51
CA GLY A 101 -0.32 0.87 -4.77
C GLY A 101 -0.93 2.14 -4.22
N ARG A 102 -1.92 1.95 -3.36
CA ARG A 102 -2.67 3.01 -2.70
C ARG A 102 -2.88 2.67 -1.23
N VAL A 103 -2.92 3.70 -0.39
CA VAL A 103 -3.29 3.57 1.03
C VAL A 103 -4.75 3.97 1.16
N SER A 104 -5.50 3.27 2.02
CA SER A 104 -6.88 3.62 2.30
C SER A 104 -7.01 4.97 3.00
N LEU A 105 -8.06 5.71 2.64
CA LEU A 105 -8.28 7.07 3.15
C LEU A 105 -8.73 7.07 4.61
N ASN A 106 -9.45 6.04 5.03
CA ASN A 106 -10.04 5.94 6.36
C ASN A 106 -9.29 4.88 7.18
N PRO A 107 -8.78 5.23 8.38
CA PRO A 107 -8.29 4.22 9.30
C PRO A 107 -9.45 3.41 9.88
N HIS A 108 -9.17 2.21 10.33
CA HIS A 108 -10.12 1.35 11.05
C HIS A 108 -9.47 0.71 12.27
N GLU A 109 -10.30 0.21 13.19
CA GLU A 109 -9.82 -0.56 14.33
C GLU A 109 -9.34 -1.95 13.88
N LYS A 110 -8.34 -2.48 14.58
CA LYS A 110 -7.86 -3.86 14.38
C LYS A 110 -8.92 -4.82 14.90
N ARG A 111 -9.44 -5.68 14.02
CA ARG A 111 -10.53 -6.61 14.37
C ARG A 111 -10.05 -8.03 14.69
N TYR A 112 -8.92 -8.45 14.11
CA TYR A 112 -8.38 -9.80 14.25
C TYR A 112 -6.85 -9.83 14.10
N LEU A 113 -6.24 -10.97 14.41
CA LEU A 113 -4.81 -11.21 14.16
C LEU A 113 -4.54 -11.12 12.64
N GLY A 114 -3.51 -10.35 12.25
CA GLY A 114 -3.27 -10.04 10.83
C GLY A 114 -3.82 -8.69 10.39
N ASP A 115 -4.85 -8.17 11.08
CA ASP A 115 -5.43 -6.87 10.76
C ASP A 115 -4.55 -5.71 11.23
N ALA A 116 -4.69 -4.58 10.56
CA ALA A 116 -3.98 -3.36 10.86
C ALA A 116 -4.92 -2.16 10.87
N THR A 117 -4.39 -0.95 11.04
CA THR A 117 -5.23 0.26 11.16
C THR A 117 -5.55 0.91 9.82
N ARG A 118 -4.95 0.40 8.73
CA ARG A 118 -5.08 0.87 7.35
C ARG A 118 -5.11 -0.33 6.42
N THR A 119 -5.42 -0.07 5.15
CA THR A 119 -5.25 -1.04 4.06
C THR A 119 -4.31 -0.47 3.00
N VAL A 120 -3.41 -1.28 2.49
CA VAL A 120 -2.62 -1.00 1.28
C VAL A 120 -3.12 -1.90 0.16
N LEU A 121 -3.63 -1.29 -0.89
CA LEU A 121 -3.98 -1.97 -2.13
C LEU A 121 -2.75 -2.01 -3.05
N ILE A 122 -2.25 -3.21 -3.34
CA ILE A 122 -1.17 -3.45 -4.29
C ILE A 122 -1.76 -3.57 -5.69
N GLU A 123 -1.52 -2.56 -6.52
CA GLU A 123 -1.95 -2.56 -7.93
C GLU A 123 -0.89 -3.22 -8.84
N ARG A 124 0.39 -3.06 -8.50
CA ARG A 124 1.51 -3.67 -9.23
C ARG A 124 2.67 -4.00 -8.30
N PHE A 125 3.14 -5.23 -8.36
CA PHE A 125 4.36 -5.67 -7.68
C PHE A 125 5.62 -5.25 -8.46
N ILE A 126 6.68 -4.81 -7.77
CA ILE A 126 7.97 -4.43 -8.39
C ILE A 126 9.08 -5.38 -7.92
N SER A 127 9.35 -5.44 -6.62
CA SER A 127 10.40 -6.31 -6.08
C SER A 127 10.16 -6.66 -4.61
N VAL A 128 10.76 -7.76 -4.17
CA VAL A 128 10.77 -8.19 -2.77
C VAL A 128 12.13 -8.73 -2.40
N HIS A 129 12.62 -8.36 -1.21
CA HIS A 129 13.88 -8.83 -0.66
C HIS A 129 13.69 -9.14 0.83
N PRO A 130 14.33 -10.20 1.37
CA PRO A 130 14.37 -10.40 2.81
C PRO A 130 14.99 -9.17 3.49
N SER A 131 14.35 -8.67 4.53
CA SER A 131 14.94 -7.66 5.41
C SER A 131 16.09 -8.32 6.18
N ARG A 132 17.25 -7.64 6.23
CA ARG A 132 18.44 -8.13 6.95
C ARG A 132 18.27 -7.99 8.45
#